data_AF-A0A1H0B6V0-F1
#
_entry.id   AF-A0A1H0B6V0-F1
#
_cell.length_a   1.000
_cell.length_b   1.000
_cell.length_c   1.000
_cell.angle_alpha   90.00
_cell.angle_beta   90.00
_cell.angle_gamma   90.00
#
_symmetry.space_group_name_H-M   'P 1'
#
loop_
_entity.id
_entity.type
_entity.pdbx_description
1 polymer ?
#
loop_
_entity_poly.entity_id
_entity_poly.type
_entity_poly.pdbx_seq_one_letter_code
_entity_poly.pdbx_strand_id
1 'polypeptide(L)'
;MPSFETFLDEMTAATDRVGREEPAEHRLLRTGQLEARPGGKGSYFTTLDIAHGMLRDFTMYIVYPTLVLHRGSNDIAQSRAMVGEMFPTVLNYLGYSGFSELKKLGHDFLTLAPTLDHSQFDEGLSAYLRYTNLLYGWAYHWFPWDVGDAMRYADGKEASLPAIVDNLVPTDTIIRLRWEPIGIEVRAYLATSGNAELCDELIATMPFTCLQTHAMVAGDSLMAYSPLVSTAPTPFKEEIRLAPPGRLRFNPRTGQKFIVQYGRTTEDIFAPVIGSVLAEDVPKLAAVGAEVWESTYRTKKPIWLTVELD
;
A
#
# COMPACT_ATOMS: atom_id res chain seq x y z
N MET A 1 -19.66 -24.90 0.95
CA MET A 1 -18.85 -23.78 1.44
C MET A 1 -17.41 -24.27 1.52
N PRO A 2 -16.41 -23.46 1.13
CA PRO A 2 -15.02 -23.79 1.41
C PRO A 2 -14.83 -23.94 2.93
N SER A 3 -13.82 -24.71 3.37
CA SER A 3 -13.41 -24.67 4.78
C SER A 3 -12.60 -23.40 5.05
N PHE A 4 -12.38 -23.04 6.32
CA PHE A 4 -11.53 -21.90 6.66
C PHE A 4 -10.09 -22.10 6.20
N GLU A 5 -9.57 -23.33 6.32
CA GLU A 5 -8.23 -23.71 5.85
C GLU A 5 -8.11 -23.59 4.34
N THR A 6 -9.13 -24.06 3.60
CA THR A 6 -9.17 -23.93 2.13
C THR A 6 -9.16 -22.45 1.72
N PHE A 7 -9.91 -21.61 2.45
CA PHE A 7 -9.90 -20.16 2.22
C PHE A 7 -8.52 -19.54 2.47
N LEU A 8 -7.83 -19.90 3.56
CA LEU A 8 -6.49 -19.39 3.85
C LEU A 8 -5.45 -19.84 2.81
N ASP A 9 -5.54 -21.08 2.34
CA ASP A 9 -4.68 -21.59 1.26
C ASP A 9 -4.87 -20.79 -0.03
N GLU A 10 -6.13 -20.53 -0.42
CA GLU A 10 -6.46 -19.69 -1.57
C GLU A 10 -5.97 -18.24 -1.38
N MET A 11 -6.16 -17.66 -0.20
CA MET A 11 -5.69 -16.31 0.13
C MET A 11 -4.17 -16.20 0.05
N THR A 12 -3.45 -17.21 0.54
CA THR A 12 -1.98 -17.28 0.49
C THR A 12 -1.52 -17.36 -0.95
N ALA A 13 -2.09 -18.29 -1.74
CA ALA A 13 -1.76 -18.43 -3.15
C ALA A 13 -2.05 -17.15 -3.96
N ALA A 14 -3.16 -16.46 -3.66
CA ALA A 14 -3.50 -15.20 -4.29
C ALA A 14 -2.52 -14.08 -3.91
N THR A 15 -2.23 -13.94 -2.62
CA THR A 15 -1.27 -12.96 -2.09
C THR A 15 0.12 -13.15 -2.67
N ASP A 16 0.61 -14.38 -2.72
CA ASP A 16 1.93 -14.72 -3.26
C ASP A 16 2.05 -14.39 -4.75
N ARG A 17 0.97 -14.56 -5.51
CA ARG A 17 0.94 -14.20 -6.93
C ARG A 17 0.97 -12.70 -7.12
N VAL A 18 0.09 -11.95 -6.45
CA VAL A 18 0.05 -10.49 -6.57
C VAL A 18 1.30 -9.82 -5.99
N GLY A 19 2.02 -10.48 -5.08
CA GLY A 19 3.30 -10.01 -4.57
C GLY A 19 4.45 -10.09 -5.58
N ARG A 20 4.32 -10.83 -6.69
CA ARG A 20 5.40 -11.10 -7.66
C ARG A 20 5.13 -10.60 -9.06
N GLU A 21 3.87 -10.54 -9.46
CA GLU A 21 3.51 -10.10 -10.80
C GLU A 21 2.11 -9.48 -10.86
N GLU A 22 1.88 -8.72 -11.93
CA GLU A 22 0.61 -8.09 -12.18
C GLU A 22 -0.50 -9.14 -12.40
N PRO A 23 -1.63 -9.07 -11.68
CA PRO A 23 -2.75 -9.99 -11.90
C PRO A 23 -3.33 -9.88 -13.30
N ALA A 24 -3.65 -11.02 -13.91
CA ALA A 24 -4.22 -11.08 -15.26
C ALA A 24 -5.54 -10.28 -15.36
N GLU A 25 -6.39 -10.34 -14.34
CA GLU A 25 -7.67 -9.64 -14.33
C GLU A 25 -7.50 -8.10 -14.31
N HIS A 26 -6.52 -7.60 -13.55
CA HIS A 26 -6.14 -6.20 -13.55
C HIS A 26 -5.58 -5.77 -14.92
N ARG A 27 -4.75 -6.62 -15.56
CA ARG A 27 -4.24 -6.36 -16.92
C ARG A 27 -5.38 -6.19 -17.92
N LEU A 28 -6.39 -7.06 -17.88
CA LEU A 28 -7.55 -6.98 -18.77
C LEU A 28 -8.32 -5.68 -18.55
N LEU A 29 -8.51 -5.24 -17.31
CA LEU A 29 -9.12 -3.95 -16.97
C LEU A 29 -8.33 -2.79 -17.58
N ARG A 30 -7.04 -2.64 -17.27
CA ARG A 30 -6.24 -1.48 -17.72
C ARG A 30 -5.97 -1.42 -19.22
N THR A 31 -6.14 -2.54 -19.93
CA THR A 31 -5.97 -2.61 -21.39
C THR A 31 -7.29 -2.59 -22.15
N GLY A 32 -8.43 -2.44 -21.46
CA GLY A 32 -9.75 -2.39 -22.09
C GLY A 32 -10.19 -3.73 -22.71
N GLN A 33 -9.67 -4.85 -22.20
CA GLN A 33 -9.89 -6.20 -22.71
C GLN A 33 -10.93 -7.00 -21.92
N LEU A 34 -11.63 -6.38 -20.97
CA LEU A 34 -12.73 -7.03 -20.24
C LEU A 34 -13.88 -7.39 -21.20
N GLU A 35 -14.30 -8.65 -21.20
CA GLU A 35 -15.38 -9.15 -22.05
C GLU A 35 -16.73 -8.46 -21.78
N ALA A 36 -17.03 -8.17 -20.50
CA ALA A 36 -18.24 -7.47 -20.10
C ALA A 36 -18.29 -6.00 -20.57
N ARG A 37 -17.16 -5.44 -21.02
CA ARG A 37 -17.00 -4.06 -21.50
C ARG A 37 -17.70 -3.01 -20.61
N PRO A 38 -17.47 -3.03 -19.29
CA PRO A 38 -18.02 -1.99 -18.42
C PRO A 38 -17.48 -0.62 -18.85
N GLY A 39 -18.37 0.38 -18.90
CA GLY A 39 -18.03 1.74 -19.27
C GLY A 39 -18.99 2.38 -20.27
N GLY A 40 -19.35 3.63 -20.04
CA GLY A 40 -20.28 4.36 -20.89
C GLY A 40 -19.68 4.64 -22.26
N LYS A 41 -20.51 4.55 -23.31
CA LYS A 41 -20.15 4.90 -24.70
C LYS A 41 -18.88 4.20 -25.23
N GLY A 42 -18.59 2.99 -24.74
CA GLY A 42 -17.45 2.19 -25.18
C GLY A 42 -16.09 2.61 -24.60
N SER A 43 -16.04 3.51 -23.62
CA SER A 43 -14.81 3.90 -22.93
C SER A 43 -14.57 3.06 -21.68
N TYR A 44 -13.39 2.46 -21.54
CA TYR A 44 -13.00 1.74 -20.32
C TYR A 44 -12.29 2.63 -19.28
N PHE A 45 -11.89 3.86 -19.65
CA PHE A 45 -11.15 4.77 -18.76
C PHE A 45 -11.93 5.07 -17.48
N THR A 46 -13.23 5.38 -17.59
CA THR A 46 -14.07 5.68 -16.43
C THR A 46 -14.22 4.47 -15.52
N THR A 47 -14.23 3.26 -16.07
CA THR A 47 -14.28 2.05 -15.26
C THR A 47 -12.94 1.81 -14.55
N LEU A 48 -11.82 2.03 -15.23
CA LEU A 48 -10.49 1.96 -14.63
C LEU A 48 -10.38 2.92 -13.43
N ASP A 49 -10.71 4.19 -13.63
CA ASP A 49 -10.65 5.23 -12.60
C ASP A 49 -11.50 4.89 -11.37
N ILE A 50 -12.79 4.56 -11.58
CA ILE A 50 -13.69 4.25 -10.47
C ILE A 50 -13.27 2.95 -9.77
N ALA A 51 -12.88 1.92 -10.51
CA ALA A 51 -12.48 0.65 -9.91
C ALA A 51 -11.19 0.79 -9.09
N HIS A 52 -10.21 1.56 -9.56
CA HIS A 52 -8.98 1.84 -8.81
C HIS A 52 -9.27 2.67 -7.55
N GLY A 53 -10.07 3.73 -7.67
CA GLY A 53 -10.48 4.55 -6.52
C GLY A 53 -11.25 3.74 -5.47
N MET A 54 -12.19 2.90 -5.92
CA MET A 54 -12.99 2.06 -5.02
C MET A 54 -12.15 0.95 -4.38
N LEU A 55 -11.18 0.37 -5.09
CA LEU A 55 -10.25 -0.60 -4.52
C LEU A 55 -9.38 0.04 -3.42
N ARG A 56 -8.90 1.26 -3.64
CA ARG A 56 -8.19 2.04 -2.60
C ARG A 56 -9.05 2.17 -1.36
N ASP A 57 -10.28 2.65 -1.55
CA ASP A 57 -11.14 3.01 -0.44
C ASP A 57 -11.63 1.77 0.31
N PHE A 58 -11.90 0.69 -0.42
CA PHE A 58 -12.20 -0.60 0.18
C PHE A 58 -11.06 -1.08 1.07
N THR A 59 -9.83 -1.11 0.55
CA THR A 59 -8.66 -1.60 1.27
C THR A 59 -8.36 -0.74 2.51
N MET A 60 -8.29 0.58 2.34
CA MET A 60 -7.75 1.51 3.34
C MET A 60 -8.79 2.06 4.30
N TYR A 61 -10.04 2.21 3.85
CA TYR A 61 -11.10 2.88 4.61
C TYR A 61 -12.27 1.95 4.97
N ILE A 62 -12.26 0.69 4.51
CA ILE A 62 -13.24 -0.33 4.92
C ILE A 62 -12.55 -1.51 5.59
N VAL A 63 -11.68 -2.25 4.88
CA VAL A 63 -11.03 -3.47 5.40
C VAL A 63 -10.09 -3.15 6.56
N TYR A 64 -9.17 -2.19 6.41
CA TYR A 64 -8.24 -1.84 7.49
C TYR A 64 -8.94 -1.33 8.76
N PRO A 65 -9.87 -0.34 8.71
CA PRO A 65 -10.58 0.09 9.92
C PRO A 65 -11.42 -1.03 10.54
N THR A 66 -12.01 -1.92 9.74
CA THR A 66 -12.71 -3.12 10.24
C THR A 66 -11.77 -3.98 11.08
N LEU A 67 -10.54 -4.22 10.60
CA LEU A 67 -9.53 -5.00 11.32
C LEU A 67 -9.12 -4.33 12.64
N VAL A 68 -8.88 -3.01 12.61
CA VAL A 68 -8.56 -2.24 13.83
C VAL A 68 -9.69 -2.33 14.87
N LEU A 69 -10.93 -2.15 14.43
CA LEU A 69 -12.10 -2.22 15.31
C LEU A 69 -12.33 -3.63 15.85
N HIS A 70 -12.12 -4.66 15.02
CA HIS A 70 -12.19 -6.06 15.42
C HIS A 70 -11.14 -6.39 16.50
N ARG A 71 -9.88 -5.96 16.32
CA ARG A 71 -8.82 -6.17 17.32
C ARG A 71 -9.03 -5.37 18.60
N GLY A 72 -9.67 -4.20 18.50
CA GLY A 72 -10.03 -3.37 19.65
C GLY A 72 -11.29 -3.81 20.38
N SER A 73 -12.04 -4.79 19.87
CA SER A 73 -13.33 -5.22 20.39
C SER A 73 -13.37 -6.73 20.62
N ASN A 74 -13.96 -7.16 21.73
CA ASN A 74 -14.26 -8.58 21.96
C ASN A 74 -15.64 -8.98 21.39
N ASP A 75 -16.32 -8.08 20.67
CA ASP A 75 -17.62 -8.34 20.04
C ASP A 75 -17.47 -8.77 18.58
N ILE A 76 -17.41 -10.09 18.38
CA ILE A 76 -17.38 -10.69 17.04
C ILE A 76 -18.70 -10.48 16.28
N ALA A 77 -19.84 -10.35 16.96
CA ALA A 77 -21.12 -10.13 16.29
C ALA A 77 -21.13 -8.76 15.61
N GLN A 78 -20.59 -7.74 16.27
CA GLN A 78 -20.37 -6.42 15.67
C GLN A 78 -19.41 -6.48 14.46
N SER A 79 -18.31 -7.23 14.58
CA SER A 79 -17.34 -7.40 13.50
C SER A 79 -17.97 -8.04 12.26
N ARG A 80 -18.78 -9.09 12.44
CA ARG A 80 -19.55 -9.76 11.40
C ARG A 80 -20.60 -8.85 10.77
N ALA A 81 -21.32 -8.08 11.57
CA ALA A 81 -22.33 -7.14 11.08
C ALA A 81 -21.69 -6.06 10.20
N MET A 82 -20.51 -5.54 10.59
CA MET A 82 -19.78 -4.53 9.81
C MET A 82 -19.35 -5.05 8.44
N VAL A 83 -18.74 -6.24 8.37
CA VAL A 83 -18.34 -6.80 7.06
C VAL A 83 -19.55 -7.18 6.22
N GLY A 84 -20.61 -7.71 6.84
CA GLY A 84 -21.87 -8.05 6.17
C GLY A 84 -22.57 -6.85 5.54
N GLU A 85 -22.46 -5.67 6.14
CA GLU A 85 -23.03 -4.43 5.60
C GLU A 85 -22.12 -3.79 4.54
N MET A 86 -20.82 -3.64 4.84
CA MET A 86 -19.94 -2.81 4.02
C MET A 86 -19.35 -3.51 2.79
N PHE A 87 -19.10 -4.82 2.86
CA PHE A 87 -18.36 -5.51 1.80
C PHE A 87 -19.20 -5.82 0.55
N PRO A 88 -20.45 -6.35 0.62
CA PRO A 88 -21.12 -6.91 -0.55
C PRO A 88 -21.24 -5.96 -1.74
N THR A 89 -21.65 -4.71 -1.50
CA THR A 89 -21.79 -3.70 -2.55
C THR A 89 -20.47 -3.41 -3.25
N VAL A 90 -19.39 -3.30 -2.47
CA VAL A 90 -18.06 -3.00 -2.98
C VAL A 90 -17.49 -4.18 -3.79
N LEU A 91 -17.58 -5.39 -3.24
CA LEU A 91 -17.14 -6.62 -3.90
C LEU A 91 -17.89 -6.84 -5.22
N ASN A 92 -19.20 -6.59 -5.24
CA ASN A 92 -20.01 -6.78 -6.44
C ASN A 92 -19.63 -5.80 -7.55
N TYR A 93 -19.39 -4.53 -7.21
CA TYR A 93 -18.95 -3.53 -8.18
C TYR A 93 -17.54 -3.80 -8.70
N LEU A 94 -16.58 -4.08 -7.80
CA LEU A 94 -15.20 -4.36 -8.18
C LEU A 94 -15.12 -5.62 -9.05
N GLY A 95 -15.88 -6.67 -8.73
CA GLY A 95 -15.96 -7.87 -9.56
C GLY A 95 -16.59 -7.64 -10.94
N TYR A 96 -17.64 -6.81 -11.03
CA TYR A 96 -18.19 -6.37 -12.31
C TYR A 96 -17.14 -5.57 -13.13
N SER A 97 -16.30 -4.80 -12.43
CA SER A 97 -15.30 -3.92 -13.03
C SER A 97 -13.96 -4.60 -13.31
N GLY A 98 -13.86 -5.93 -13.18
CA GLY A 98 -12.67 -6.70 -13.56
C GLY A 98 -11.86 -7.31 -12.42
N PHE A 99 -12.28 -7.18 -11.15
CA PHE A 99 -11.64 -7.82 -10.00
C PHE A 99 -12.43 -9.05 -9.53
N SER A 100 -12.56 -10.03 -10.42
CA SER A 100 -13.36 -11.24 -10.22
C SER A 100 -12.86 -12.12 -9.07
N GLU A 101 -11.55 -12.25 -8.93
CA GLU A 101 -10.91 -13.03 -7.87
C GLU A 101 -11.09 -12.36 -6.51
N LEU A 102 -10.88 -11.03 -6.44
CA LEU A 102 -11.19 -10.24 -5.24
C LEU A 102 -12.63 -10.43 -4.78
N LYS A 103 -13.58 -10.40 -5.73
CA LYS A 103 -15.00 -10.62 -5.45
C LYS A 103 -15.24 -12.03 -4.92
N LYS A 104 -14.68 -13.07 -5.55
CA LYS A 104 -14.80 -14.46 -5.09
C LYS A 104 -14.30 -14.59 -3.66
N LEU A 105 -13.04 -14.22 -3.41
CA LEU A 105 -12.39 -14.34 -2.10
C LEU A 105 -13.14 -13.56 -1.02
N GLY A 106 -13.63 -12.36 -1.34
CA GLY A 106 -14.43 -11.57 -0.41
C GLY A 106 -15.78 -12.22 -0.06
N HIS A 107 -16.47 -12.81 -1.04
CA HIS A 107 -17.73 -13.53 -0.79
C HIS A 107 -17.51 -14.85 -0.06
N ASP A 108 -16.39 -15.54 -0.30
CA ASP A 108 -16.00 -16.73 0.47
C ASP A 108 -15.76 -16.37 1.94
N PHE A 109 -15.06 -15.26 2.22
CA PHE A 109 -14.91 -14.74 3.58
C PHE A 109 -16.27 -14.40 4.21
N LEU A 110 -17.16 -13.71 3.51
CA LEU A 110 -18.51 -13.39 4.02
C LEU A 110 -19.35 -14.63 4.30
N THR A 111 -19.18 -15.69 3.51
CA THR A 111 -19.88 -16.98 3.69
C THR A 111 -19.38 -17.70 4.95
N LEU A 112 -18.07 -17.62 5.21
CA LEU A 112 -17.43 -18.21 6.39
C LEU A 112 -17.66 -17.39 7.67
N ALA A 113 -17.71 -16.07 7.57
CA ALA A 113 -17.74 -15.14 8.70
C ALA A 113 -18.70 -15.52 9.85
N PRO A 114 -19.93 -16.03 9.61
CA PRO A 114 -20.84 -16.44 10.69
C PRO A 114 -20.34 -17.61 11.55
N THR A 115 -19.42 -18.44 11.03
CA THR A 115 -18.90 -19.63 11.71
C THR A 115 -17.52 -19.45 12.34
N LEU A 116 -16.78 -18.41 11.97
CA LEU A 116 -15.41 -18.16 12.45
C LEU A 116 -15.41 -17.72 13.91
N ASP A 117 -14.50 -18.22 14.74
CA ASP A 117 -14.24 -17.59 16.03
C ASP A 117 -13.49 -16.25 15.89
N HIS A 118 -13.17 -15.59 17.00
CA HIS A 118 -12.52 -14.28 16.98
C HIS A 118 -11.13 -14.33 16.32
N SER A 119 -10.35 -15.36 16.62
CA SER A 119 -9.00 -15.55 16.06
C SER A 119 -9.05 -15.85 14.57
N GLN A 120 -9.96 -16.73 14.15
CA GLN A 120 -10.14 -17.09 12.74
C GLN A 120 -10.64 -15.89 11.92
N PHE A 121 -11.52 -15.06 12.50
CA PHE A 121 -11.98 -13.84 11.84
C PHE A 121 -10.83 -12.84 11.66
N ASP A 122 -9.99 -12.64 12.69
CA ASP A 122 -8.80 -11.79 12.60
C ASP A 122 -7.82 -12.28 11.53
N GLU A 123 -7.51 -13.57 11.52
CA GLU A 123 -6.60 -14.19 10.57
C GLU A 123 -7.11 -14.07 9.13
N GLY A 124 -8.39 -14.39 8.91
CA GLY A 124 -9.01 -14.26 7.60
C GLY A 124 -9.07 -12.82 7.09
N LEU A 125 -9.42 -11.86 7.95
CA LEU A 125 -9.47 -10.44 7.60
C LEU A 125 -8.08 -9.86 7.38
N SER A 126 -7.07 -10.29 8.14
CA SER A 126 -5.67 -9.92 7.95
C SER A 126 -5.11 -10.42 6.62
N ALA A 127 -5.38 -11.70 6.29
CA ALA A 127 -5.01 -12.25 4.98
C ALA A 127 -5.67 -11.47 3.84
N TYR A 128 -6.94 -11.11 4.00
CA TYR A 128 -7.69 -10.33 3.00
C TYR A 128 -7.15 -8.90 2.84
N LEU A 129 -6.80 -8.24 3.94
CA LEU A 129 -6.16 -6.93 3.91
C LEU A 129 -4.80 -6.99 3.20
N ARG A 130 -3.97 -7.99 3.50
CA ARG A 130 -2.67 -8.18 2.83
C ARG A 130 -2.84 -8.30 1.32
N TYR A 131 -3.74 -9.17 0.87
CA TYR A 131 -4.03 -9.38 -0.55
C TYR A 131 -4.50 -8.09 -1.25
N THR A 132 -5.52 -7.43 -0.69
CA THR A 132 -6.09 -6.21 -1.28
C THR A 132 -5.09 -5.05 -1.30
N ASN A 133 -4.20 -4.98 -0.29
CA ASN A 133 -3.12 -4.00 -0.23
C ASN A 133 -2.10 -4.15 -1.36
N LEU A 134 -1.61 -5.38 -1.58
CA LEU A 134 -0.67 -5.67 -2.67
C LEU A 134 -1.33 -5.52 -4.04
N LEU A 135 -2.59 -5.95 -4.18
CA LEU A 135 -3.38 -5.75 -5.40
C LEU A 135 -3.50 -4.25 -5.74
N TYR A 136 -3.76 -3.40 -4.74
CA TYR A 136 -3.86 -1.97 -4.97
C TYR A 136 -2.51 -1.35 -5.40
N GLY A 137 -1.38 -1.92 -5.02
CA GLY A 137 -0.07 -1.50 -5.55
C GLY A 137 0.01 -1.57 -7.08
N TRP A 138 -0.56 -2.61 -7.69
CA TRP A 138 -0.66 -2.72 -9.15
C TRP A 138 -1.61 -1.70 -9.76
N ALA A 139 -2.77 -1.50 -9.13
CA ALA A 139 -3.74 -0.49 -9.56
C ALA A 139 -3.11 0.92 -9.54
N TYR A 140 -2.37 1.24 -8.49
CA TYR A 140 -1.66 2.51 -8.38
C TYR A 140 -0.56 2.66 -9.44
N HIS A 141 0.30 1.65 -9.60
CA HIS A 141 1.41 1.69 -10.56
C HIS A 141 0.94 1.90 -12.01
N TRP A 142 -0.11 1.17 -12.40
CA TRP A 142 -0.60 1.16 -13.78
C TRP A 142 -1.62 2.25 -14.11
N PHE A 143 -2.08 3.02 -13.12
CA PHE A 143 -2.94 4.17 -13.42
C PHE A 143 -2.21 5.11 -14.40
N PRO A 144 -2.88 5.65 -15.43
CA PRO A 144 -2.27 6.53 -16.43
C PRO A 144 -2.05 7.94 -15.87
N TRP A 145 -1.09 8.08 -14.94
CA TRP A 145 -0.76 9.34 -14.26
C TRP A 145 -0.34 10.47 -15.22
N ASP A 146 0.14 10.13 -16.41
CA ASP A 146 0.44 11.05 -17.51
C ASP A 146 -0.79 11.82 -18.02
N VAL A 147 -2.02 11.39 -17.68
CA VAL A 147 -3.22 12.22 -17.83
C VAL A 147 -3.10 13.58 -17.13
N GLY A 148 -2.27 13.66 -16.08
CA GLY A 148 -1.96 14.90 -15.37
C GLY A 148 -1.24 15.95 -16.22
N ASP A 149 -0.62 15.57 -17.34
CA ASP A 149 -0.01 16.53 -18.28
C ASP A 149 -1.04 17.50 -18.86
N ALA A 150 -2.30 17.08 -18.98
CA ALA A 150 -3.40 17.93 -19.44
C ALA A 150 -4.03 18.79 -18.33
N MET A 151 -3.61 18.62 -17.07
CA MET A 151 -4.26 19.19 -15.87
C MET A 151 -3.26 19.94 -14.98
N ARG A 152 -2.33 20.68 -15.58
CA ARG A 152 -1.35 21.50 -14.86
C ARG A 152 -1.99 22.77 -14.31
N TYR A 153 -1.51 23.24 -13.15
CA TYR A 153 -1.86 24.56 -12.63
C TYR A 153 -1.48 25.66 -13.62
N ALA A 154 -2.36 26.65 -13.79
CA ALA A 154 -2.21 27.67 -14.84
C ALA A 154 -0.95 28.53 -14.71
N ASP A 155 -0.43 28.73 -13.49
CA ASP A 155 0.77 29.52 -13.23
C ASP A 155 2.06 28.68 -13.20
N GLY A 156 1.94 27.34 -13.25
CA GLY A 156 3.06 26.41 -13.18
C GLY A 156 3.88 26.50 -11.90
N LYS A 157 3.37 27.12 -10.84
CA LYS A 157 4.13 27.36 -9.61
C LYS A 157 3.98 26.20 -8.63
N GLU A 158 5.09 25.87 -7.98
CA GLU A 158 5.09 24.99 -6.82
C GLU A 158 4.84 25.78 -5.53
N ALA A 159 4.31 25.11 -4.52
CA ALA A 159 4.08 25.71 -3.22
C ALA A 159 5.41 26.05 -2.52
N SER A 160 5.47 27.21 -1.85
CA SER A 160 6.57 27.50 -0.92
C SER A 160 6.50 26.56 0.27
N LEU A 161 7.60 25.87 0.57
CA LEU A 161 7.65 24.87 1.63
C LEU A 161 8.37 25.40 2.88
N PRO A 162 7.89 25.04 4.09
CA PRO A 162 8.52 25.43 5.36
C PRO A 162 9.93 24.84 5.54
N ALA A 163 10.72 25.37 6.46
CA ALA A 163 12.05 24.83 6.76
C ALA A 163 11.99 23.36 7.23
N ILE A 164 13.05 22.60 6.94
CA ILE A 164 13.22 21.23 7.42
C ILE A 164 13.46 21.26 8.94
N VAL A 165 12.90 20.27 9.63
CA VAL A 165 13.10 19.97 11.04
C VAL A 165 13.55 18.52 11.15
N ASP A 166 14.75 18.30 11.70
CA ASP A 166 15.28 16.95 11.94
C ASP A 166 15.64 16.77 13.42
N ASN A 167 14.85 15.93 14.09
CA ASN A 167 15.02 15.61 15.51
C ASN A 167 15.23 14.10 15.73
N LEU A 168 15.43 13.32 14.67
CA LEU A 168 15.50 11.87 14.78
C LEU A 168 16.91 11.44 15.18
N VAL A 169 16.99 10.57 16.19
CA VAL A 169 18.25 10.07 16.70
C VAL A 169 18.53 8.69 16.09
N PRO A 170 19.72 8.45 15.50
CA PRO A 170 20.12 7.14 15.03
C PRO A 170 20.08 6.06 16.12
N THR A 171 19.82 4.82 15.71
CA THR A 171 19.86 3.62 16.56
C THR A 171 20.78 2.55 15.94
N ASP A 172 21.03 1.48 16.68
CA ASP A 172 21.88 0.37 16.23
C ASP A 172 21.14 -0.66 15.35
N THR A 173 19.82 -0.56 15.21
CA THR A 173 19.05 -1.48 14.35
C THR A 173 19.10 -0.99 12.92
N ILE A 174 19.94 -1.61 12.11
CA ILE A 174 20.14 -1.25 10.70
C ILE A 174 19.38 -2.20 9.78
N ILE A 175 18.76 -1.62 8.76
CA ILE A 175 18.11 -2.33 7.66
C ILE A 175 18.74 -1.90 6.33
N ARG A 176 18.63 -2.77 5.34
CA ARG A 176 19.11 -2.56 3.98
C ARG A 176 17.93 -2.49 3.02
N LEU A 177 17.95 -1.50 2.14
CA LEU A 177 16.96 -1.29 1.09
C LEU A 177 17.65 -1.42 -0.27
N ARG A 178 17.20 -2.37 -1.10
CA ARG A 178 17.79 -2.66 -2.42
C ARG A 178 16.76 -2.51 -3.53
N TRP A 179 17.10 -1.72 -4.54
CA TRP A 179 16.33 -1.61 -5.79
C TRP A 179 17.08 -2.33 -6.91
N GLU A 180 16.87 -3.64 -7.03
CA GLU A 180 17.65 -4.51 -7.93
C GLU A 180 17.67 -4.03 -9.39
N PRO A 181 16.54 -3.61 -10.01
CA PRO A 181 16.56 -3.16 -11.40
C PRO A 181 17.36 -1.88 -11.64
N ILE A 182 17.63 -1.11 -10.57
CA ILE A 182 18.41 0.14 -10.60
C ILE A 182 19.87 -0.13 -10.18
N GLY A 183 20.13 -1.19 -9.42
CA GLY A 183 21.46 -1.50 -8.88
C GLY A 183 21.89 -0.57 -7.74
N ILE A 184 20.93 0.04 -7.04
CA ILE A 184 21.18 0.93 -5.90
C ILE A 184 20.76 0.25 -4.60
N GLU A 185 21.58 0.46 -3.58
CA GLU A 185 21.36 0.01 -2.21
C GLU A 185 21.70 1.13 -1.22
N VAL A 186 20.89 1.22 -0.17
CA VAL A 186 21.07 2.13 0.97
C VAL A 186 20.86 1.40 2.29
N ARG A 187 21.54 1.85 3.33
CA ARG A 187 21.31 1.43 4.72
C ARG A 187 20.49 2.49 5.46
N ALA A 188 19.70 2.05 6.41
CA ALA A 188 18.88 2.92 7.26
C ALA A 188 18.81 2.40 8.68
N TYR A 189 18.74 3.29 9.66
CA TYR A 189 18.45 2.90 11.04
C TYR A 189 16.95 2.92 11.31
N LEU A 190 16.47 2.07 12.24
CA LEU A 190 15.09 2.07 12.71
C LEU A 190 14.92 2.85 14.02
N ALA A 191 13.94 3.76 14.08
CA ALA A 191 13.61 4.54 15.26
C ALA A 191 12.72 3.75 16.25
N THR A 192 13.26 2.66 16.79
CA THR A 192 12.53 1.66 17.59
C THR A 192 11.88 2.23 18.86
N SER A 193 12.39 3.32 19.44
CA SER A 193 11.79 3.91 20.65
C SER A 193 10.48 4.67 20.40
N GLY A 194 10.26 5.19 19.20
CA GLY A 194 9.08 6.02 18.88
C GLY A 194 7.85 5.23 18.47
N ASN A 195 8.04 4.12 17.74
CA ASN A 195 6.98 3.23 17.26
C ASN A 195 7.46 1.76 17.37
N ALA A 196 7.78 1.32 18.60
CA ALA A 196 8.44 0.03 18.87
C ALA A 196 7.71 -1.17 18.26
N GLU A 197 6.44 -1.35 18.60
CA GLU A 197 5.62 -2.47 18.14
C GLU A 197 5.57 -2.55 16.61
N LEU A 198 5.44 -1.41 15.93
CA LEU A 198 5.45 -1.35 14.47
C LEU A 198 6.83 -1.72 13.88
N CYS A 199 7.92 -1.31 14.54
CA CYS A 199 9.26 -1.68 14.11
C CYS A 199 9.51 -3.18 14.33
N ASP A 200 9.04 -3.75 15.44
CA ASP A 200 9.17 -5.18 15.74
C ASP A 200 8.38 -6.03 14.72
N GLU A 201 7.15 -5.63 14.38
CA GLU A 201 6.35 -6.27 13.33
C GLU A 201 7.03 -6.18 11.95
N LEU A 202 7.62 -5.03 11.63
CA LEU A 202 8.38 -4.83 10.40
C LEU A 202 9.59 -5.76 10.34
N ILE A 203 10.39 -5.81 11.41
CA ILE A 203 11.56 -6.69 11.53
C ILE A 203 11.15 -8.15 11.38
N ALA A 204 10.06 -8.57 12.04
CA ALA A 204 9.55 -9.94 11.94
C ALA A 204 9.04 -10.31 10.54
N THR A 205 8.69 -9.32 9.71
CA THR A 205 8.27 -9.50 8.32
C THR A 205 9.46 -9.53 7.35
N MET A 206 10.64 -9.09 7.75
CA MET A 206 11.83 -9.09 6.89
C MET A 206 12.43 -10.52 6.75
N PRO A 207 13.02 -10.84 5.58
CA PRO A 207 13.08 -10.01 4.37
C PRO A 207 11.76 -10.00 3.60
N PHE A 208 11.44 -8.88 2.96
CA PHE A 208 10.33 -8.82 2.02
C PHE A 208 10.67 -8.01 0.77
N THR A 209 9.96 -8.32 -0.32
CA THR A 209 10.06 -7.62 -1.59
C THR A 209 8.69 -7.10 -1.99
N CYS A 210 8.62 -5.87 -2.49
CA CYS A 210 7.37 -5.25 -2.93
C CYS A 210 7.58 -4.34 -4.16
N LEU A 211 6.50 -4.12 -4.90
CA LEU A 211 6.48 -3.20 -6.03
C LEU A 211 6.69 -1.77 -5.53
N GLN A 212 7.76 -1.15 -6.00
CA GLN A 212 8.10 0.23 -5.71
C GLN A 212 7.29 1.16 -6.63
N THR A 213 6.65 2.17 -6.03
CA THR A 213 5.94 3.24 -6.75
C THR A 213 6.40 4.63 -6.26
N HIS A 214 6.04 5.67 -7.00
CA HIS A 214 6.27 7.07 -6.62
C HIS A 214 4.98 7.72 -6.12
N ALA A 215 5.05 8.55 -5.08
CA ALA A 215 3.94 9.38 -4.67
C ALA A 215 3.56 10.40 -5.77
N MET A 216 2.36 10.32 -6.31
CA MET A 216 1.88 11.23 -7.38
C MET A 216 1.24 12.53 -6.85
N VAL A 217 1.24 12.73 -5.54
CA VAL A 217 0.61 13.88 -4.87
C VAL A 217 1.59 14.57 -3.91
N ALA A 218 2.26 13.81 -3.06
CA ALA A 218 3.02 14.35 -1.94
C ALA A 218 4.34 15.06 -2.33
N GLY A 219 4.87 14.84 -3.54
CA GLY A 219 6.20 15.31 -3.96
C GLY A 219 7.23 14.19 -3.95
N ASP A 220 8.48 14.50 -3.60
CA ASP A 220 9.65 13.61 -3.69
C ASP A 220 9.62 12.49 -2.62
N SER A 221 8.75 11.51 -2.84
CA SER A 221 8.49 10.41 -1.92
C SER A 221 8.28 9.10 -2.66
N LEU A 222 9.02 8.08 -2.25
CA LEU A 222 8.90 6.71 -2.72
C LEU A 222 7.92 5.96 -1.81
N MET A 223 7.00 5.20 -2.38
CA MET A 223 6.00 4.42 -1.64
C MET A 223 5.90 3.00 -2.17
N ALA A 224 5.87 2.02 -1.28
CA ALA A 224 5.66 0.63 -1.65
C ALA A 224 4.60 -0.01 -0.75
N TYR A 225 3.63 -0.68 -1.36
CA TYR A 225 2.59 -1.44 -0.66
C TYR A 225 3.24 -2.72 -0.14
N SER A 226 3.38 -2.82 1.19
CA SER A 226 4.13 -3.91 1.80
C SER A 226 3.23 -5.13 2.08
N PRO A 227 3.82 -6.33 2.26
CA PRO A 227 3.09 -7.51 2.74
C PRO A 227 2.83 -7.49 4.25
N LEU A 228 3.37 -6.52 5.00
CA LEU A 228 3.09 -6.35 6.42
C LEU A 228 1.63 -5.94 6.62
N VAL A 229 0.97 -6.55 7.62
CA VAL A 229 -0.33 -6.12 8.12
C VAL A 229 -0.15 -5.72 9.58
N SER A 230 0.00 -4.42 9.80
CA SER A 230 0.13 -3.82 11.13
C SER A 230 -1.17 -3.12 11.53
N THR A 231 -1.52 -3.23 12.80
CA THR A 231 -2.48 -2.32 13.47
C THR A 231 -1.84 -1.64 14.69
N ALA A 232 -0.51 -1.70 14.79
CA ALA A 232 0.23 -1.18 15.93
C ALA A 232 -0.06 0.31 16.18
N PRO A 233 -0.09 0.75 17.45
CA PRO A 233 -0.21 2.15 17.78
C PRO A 233 0.99 2.92 17.24
N THR A 234 0.74 4.15 16.78
CA THR A 234 1.77 5.01 16.17
C THR A 234 1.88 6.36 16.90
N PRO A 235 2.36 6.38 18.17
CA PRO A 235 2.41 7.61 18.95
C PRO A 235 3.44 8.62 18.41
N PHE A 236 4.49 8.16 17.73
CA PHE A 236 5.52 9.04 17.18
C PHE A 236 5.26 9.34 15.70
N LYS A 237 4.90 10.59 15.39
CA LYS A 237 4.61 11.06 14.04
C LYS A 237 5.28 12.41 13.79
N GLU A 238 5.56 12.66 12.52
CA GLU A 238 6.04 13.95 12.05
C GLU A 238 5.21 14.44 10.88
N GLU A 239 5.10 15.76 10.76
CA GLU A 239 4.55 16.41 9.57
C GLU A 239 5.45 16.13 8.36
N ILE A 240 4.88 15.62 7.28
CA ILE A 240 5.65 15.06 6.15
C ILE A 240 6.59 16.09 5.52
N ARG A 241 6.08 17.28 5.17
CA ARG A 241 6.86 18.36 4.53
C ARG A 241 7.98 18.98 5.38
N LEU A 242 8.01 18.71 6.69
CA LEU A 242 9.06 19.18 7.58
C LEU A 242 10.25 18.22 7.64
N ALA A 243 10.09 16.94 7.28
CA ALA A 243 11.17 15.98 7.45
C ALA A 243 12.29 16.15 6.39
N PRO A 244 13.53 15.76 6.73
CA PRO A 244 14.63 15.71 5.77
C PRO A 244 14.49 14.55 4.77
N PRO A 245 15.20 14.62 3.62
CA PRO A 245 15.48 13.45 2.80
C PRO A 245 16.10 12.31 3.61
N GLY A 246 15.76 11.07 3.25
CA GLY A 246 16.13 9.85 3.97
C GLY A 246 15.08 9.36 4.97
N ARG A 247 14.09 10.19 5.35
CA ARG A 247 13.09 9.82 6.35
C ARG A 247 12.30 8.57 5.93
N LEU A 248 12.31 7.56 6.80
CA LEU A 248 11.51 6.35 6.66
C LEU A 248 10.20 6.45 7.43
N ARG A 249 9.12 6.05 6.78
CA ARG A 249 7.78 6.00 7.37
C ARG A 249 7.10 4.69 7.04
N PHE A 250 6.23 4.26 7.93
CA PHE A 250 5.29 3.19 7.64
C PHE A 250 3.89 3.66 7.98
N ASN A 251 2.96 3.54 7.03
CA ASN A 251 1.59 3.98 7.22
C ASN A 251 0.63 2.79 7.17
N PRO A 252 0.22 2.24 8.33
CA PRO A 252 -0.73 1.13 8.38
C PRO A 252 -2.09 1.53 7.79
N ARG A 253 -2.54 2.75 8.08
CA ARG A 253 -3.91 3.22 7.79
C ARG A 253 -4.18 3.47 6.31
N THR A 254 -3.22 3.97 5.56
CA THR A 254 -3.43 4.34 4.15
C THR A 254 -2.73 3.37 3.19
N GLY A 255 -2.68 2.09 3.55
CA GLY A 255 -2.25 1.01 2.65
C GLY A 255 -0.98 0.27 3.08
N GLN A 256 -0.75 0.08 4.38
CA GLN A 256 0.41 -0.69 4.89
C GLN A 256 1.72 -0.34 4.15
N LYS A 257 1.95 0.96 3.95
CA LYS A 257 2.95 1.46 2.99
C LYS A 257 4.28 1.67 3.68
N PHE A 258 5.34 1.09 3.13
CA PHE A 258 6.71 1.47 3.44
C PHE A 258 7.11 2.66 2.55
N ILE A 259 7.65 3.72 3.16
CA ILE A 259 7.84 5.01 2.50
C ILE A 259 9.27 5.52 2.76
N VAL A 260 9.93 5.98 1.69
CA VAL A 260 11.24 6.65 1.75
C VAL A 260 11.09 8.03 1.13
N GLN A 261 11.23 9.08 1.94
CA GLN A 261 11.27 10.44 1.40
C GLN A 261 12.67 10.73 0.86
N TYR A 262 12.81 11.17 -0.39
CA TYR A 262 14.11 11.44 -1.00
C TYR A 262 14.36 12.92 -1.31
N GLY A 263 13.33 13.75 -1.15
CA GLY A 263 13.43 15.19 -1.39
C GLY A 263 12.36 15.97 -0.63
N ARG A 264 11.81 16.99 -1.28
CA ARG A 264 10.82 17.90 -0.68
C ARG A 264 9.40 17.42 -0.98
N THR A 265 8.54 17.57 0.01
CA THR A 265 7.13 17.15 -0.08
C THR A 265 6.20 18.29 0.32
N THR A 266 4.99 18.31 -0.21
CA THR A 266 3.97 19.36 0.02
C THR A 266 2.98 19.00 1.12
N GLU A 267 2.85 17.71 1.42
CA GLU A 267 1.84 17.17 2.34
C GLU A 267 2.11 17.60 3.80
N ASP A 268 1.10 18.17 4.45
CA ASP A 268 1.14 18.65 5.84
C ASP A 268 0.50 17.68 6.84
N ILE A 269 0.24 16.45 6.40
CA ILE A 269 -0.25 15.40 7.29
C ILE A 269 0.88 14.88 8.18
N PHE A 270 0.48 14.38 9.36
CA PHE A 270 1.37 13.68 10.27
C PHE A 270 1.42 12.19 9.92
N ALA A 271 2.62 11.66 9.71
CA ALA A 271 2.83 10.26 9.39
C ALA A 271 3.78 9.55 10.38
N PRO A 272 3.55 8.26 10.69
CA PRO A 272 4.39 7.50 11.61
C PRO A 272 5.81 7.35 11.07
N VAL A 273 6.78 7.65 11.92
CA VAL A 273 8.21 7.55 11.58
C VAL A 273 8.76 6.23 12.08
N ILE A 274 9.47 5.51 11.22
CA ILE A 274 10.12 4.24 11.60
C ILE A 274 11.64 4.29 11.49
N GLY A 275 12.24 5.38 11.00
CA GLY A 275 13.69 5.43 10.83
C GLY A 275 14.18 6.50 9.85
N SER A 276 15.45 6.42 9.47
CA SER A 276 16.02 7.23 8.38
C SER A 276 17.18 6.51 7.71
N VAL A 277 17.32 6.73 6.40
CA VAL A 277 18.51 6.36 5.62
C VAL A 277 19.75 7.04 6.22
N LEU A 278 20.86 6.31 6.26
CA LEU A 278 22.14 6.81 6.74
C LEU A 278 22.61 7.98 5.87
N ALA A 279 23.25 8.97 6.50
CA ALA A 279 23.61 10.23 5.85
C ALA A 279 24.48 10.03 4.59
N GLU A 280 25.40 9.06 4.62
CA GLU A 280 26.26 8.72 3.47
C GLU A 280 25.49 8.14 2.27
N ASP A 281 24.31 7.56 2.49
CA ASP A 281 23.50 6.90 1.48
C ASP A 281 22.36 7.78 0.95
N VAL A 282 21.98 8.84 1.67
CA VAL A 282 20.93 9.80 1.24
C VAL A 282 21.14 10.33 -0.19
N PRO A 283 22.36 10.72 -0.63
CA PRO A 283 22.56 11.21 -1.99
C PRO A 283 22.19 10.19 -3.09
N LYS A 284 22.20 8.89 -2.79
CA LYS A 284 21.82 7.83 -3.75
C LYS A 284 20.33 7.84 -4.07
N LEU A 285 19.50 8.35 -3.16
CA LEU A 285 18.04 8.30 -3.28
C LEU A 285 17.50 9.15 -4.45
N ALA A 286 18.21 10.20 -4.88
CA ALA A 286 17.77 11.02 -6.01
C ALA A 286 17.70 10.23 -7.32
N ALA A 287 18.67 9.33 -7.55
CA ALA A 287 18.67 8.45 -8.72
C ALA A 287 17.54 7.41 -8.67
N VAL A 288 17.26 6.87 -7.47
CA VAL A 288 16.11 5.98 -7.25
C VAL A 288 14.80 6.73 -7.51
N GLY A 289 14.67 7.94 -6.96
CA GLY A 289 13.52 8.83 -7.14
C GLY A 289 13.17 9.05 -8.61
N ALA A 290 14.16 9.43 -9.43
CA ALA A 290 13.97 9.68 -10.86
C ALA A 290 13.51 8.43 -11.63
N GLU A 291 14.16 7.28 -11.41
CA GLU A 291 13.79 6.03 -12.09
C GLU A 291 12.39 5.53 -11.67
N VAL A 292 12.05 5.65 -10.38
CA VAL A 292 10.73 5.25 -9.87
C VAL A 292 9.64 6.21 -10.32
N TRP A 293 9.93 7.52 -10.44
CA TRP A 293 9.03 8.49 -11.05
C TRP A 293 8.73 8.09 -12.50
N GLU A 294 9.73 7.90 -13.34
CA GLU A 294 9.55 7.54 -14.75
C GLU A 294 8.85 6.18 -14.93
N SER A 295 9.18 5.22 -14.06
CA SER A 295 8.48 3.93 -13.94
C SER A 295 7.00 4.12 -13.67
N THR A 296 6.65 4.81 -12.58
CA THR A 296 5.25 4.92 -12.14
C THR A 296 4.46 5.86 -13.06
N TYR A 297 5.06 6.94 -13.55
CA TYR A 297 4.37 7.97 -14.33
C TYR A 297 4.11 7.52 -15.77
N ARG A 298 5.14 6.99 -16.46
CA ARG A 298 5.14 6.87 -17.93
C ARG A 298 5.48 5.46 -18.43
N THR A 299 6.64 4.93 -18.08
CA THR A 299 7.17 3.70 -18.71
C THR A 299 6.47 2.43 -18.21
N LYS A 300 5.93 2.48 -16.99
CA LYS A 300 5.26 1.38 -16.28
C LYS A 300 6.14 0.13 -16.10
N LYS A 301 7.47 0.25 -16.29
CA LYS A 301 8.43 -0.83 -16.03
C LYS A 301 8.51 -1.09 -14.51
N PRO A 302 8.12 -2.27 -14.01
CA PRO A 302 8.14 -2.54 -12.57
C PRO A 302 9.54 -2.38 -11.97
N ILE A 303 9.60 -1.74 -10.80
CA ILE A 303 10.80 -1.65 -9.97
C ILE A 303 10.49 -2.32 -8.64
N TRP A 304 11.39 -3.17 -8.16
CA TRP A 304 11.21 -3.95 -6.94
C TRP A 304 12.12 -3.43 -5.84
N LEU A 305 11.55 -3.15 -4.67
CA LEU A 305 12.26 -2.85 -3.44
C LEU A 305 12.34 -4.12 -2.61
N THR A 306 13.54 -4.50 -2.18
CA THR A 306 13.75 -5.51 -1.14
C THR A 306 14.21 -4.81 0.14
N VAL A 307 13.60 -5.18 1.27
CA VAL A 307 13.93 -4.68 2.61
C VAL A 307 14.34 -5.86 3.48
N GLU A 308 15.52 -5.78 4.09
CA GLU A 308 16.09 -6.83 4.94
C GLU A 308 16.87 -6.23 6.12
N LEU A 309 17.09 -7.02 7.17
CA LEU A 309 18.03 -6.65 8.23
C LEU A 309 19.46 -6.62 7.66
N ASP A 310 20.27 -5.63 8.06
CA ASP A 310 21.65 -5.47 7.59
C ASP A 310 22.62 -6.46 8.26
#